data_AF-C4R5K8-F1
#
_entry.id   AF-C4R5K8-F1
#
_cell.length_a   1.000
_cell.length_b   1.000
_cell.length_c   1.000
_cell.angle_alpha   90.00
_cell.angle_beta   90.00
_cell.angle_gamma   90.00
#
_symmetry.space_group_name_H-M   'P 1'
#
loop_
_entity.id
_entity.type
_entity.pdbx_description
1 polymer ?
#
loop_
_entity_poly.entity_id
_entity_poly.type
_entity_poly.pdbx_seq_one_letter_code
_entity_poly.pdbx_strand_id
1 'polypeptide(L)'
;MSDLSKLLRSSRLAQVARPNTCKKIAAGKIYPTHQIIQTTPSSLFRNNFGLKADLPSKVNSRYIVLDKLDTIEHMTGFEKDSSFYWKKQRFQELNIPVNVPANKSEHGHPLFAGNTETRNDTVVNRNKLPLASLLNLDSTTPKPKVEEVLNKVEKLRKPFFNWLYEKHPMVLHEMLSPNESKKRRSNIEHAVTFLKEYESKNSTVVGVKKQLSELAKLADGRAKIAGTGGLSYNLKNRLANSPNGISTKNHAPARLLSNSENNMFAVGGFVGTSFNYYRRLNAPTDKHARQEKLKIEVTNAILSDDGLSIDVGKSRDRTTSSVNGESLLNLLRDIHKS
;
A
#
# COMPACT_ATOMS: atom_id res chain seq x y z
N MET A 1 -3.79 35.54 -15.61
CA MET A 1 -2.60 34.91 -14.99
C MET A 1 -1.37 35.37 -15.75
N SER A 2 -0.36 35.91 -15.05
CA SER A 2 0.90 36.35 -15.65
C SER A 2 1.71 35.16 -16.20
N ASP A 3 2.56 35.38 -17.21
CA ASP A 3 3.30 34.26 -17.83
C ASP A 3 4.31 33.61 -16.87
N LEU A 4 4.89 34.38 -15.95
CA LEU A 4 5.73 33.86 -14.87
C LEU A 4 4.97 32.82 -14.01
N SER A 5 3.70 33.08 -13.69
CA SER A 5 2.90 32.15 -12.87
C SER A 5 2.65 30.81 -13.59
N LYS A 6 2.52 30.83 -14.92
CA LYS A 6 2.40 29.61 -15.73
C LYS A 6 3.71 28.82 -15.70
N LEU A 7 4.86 29.49 -15.89
CA LEU A 7 6.18 28.86 -15.81
C LEU A 7 6.44 28.24 -14.44
N LEU A 8 6.13 28.96 -13.36
CA LEU A 8 6.28 28.46 -12.00
C LEU A 8 5.41 27.22 -11.77
N ARG A 9 4.15 27.24 -12.23
CA ARG A 9 3.25 26.08 -12.15
C ARG A 9 3.78 24.85 -12.89
N SER A 10 4.46 25.04 -14.03
CA SER A 10 5.08 23.96 -14.79
C SER A 10 6.49 23.58 -14.33
N SER A 11 7.09 24.34 -13.40
CA SER A 11 8.47 24.10 -12.96
C SER A 11 8.64 22.77 -12.23
N ARG A 12 9.83 22.17 -12.31
CA ARG A 12 10.13 20.89 -11.63
C ARG A 12 10.01 21.01 -10.10
N LEU A 13 10.33 22.17 -9.54
CA LEU A 13 10.20 22.42 -8.10
C LEU A 13 8.73 22.39 -7.65
N ALA A 14 7.83 22.97 -8.44
CA ALA A 14 6.39 22.96 -8.16
C ALA A 14 5.75 21.58 -8.33
N GLN A 15 6.36 20.69 -9.12
CA GLN A 15 5.93 19.30 -9.29
C GLN A 15 6.28 18.41 -8.09
N VAL A 16 7.18 18.85 -7.20
CA VAL A 16 7.53 18.07 -6.01
C VAL A 16 6.34 18.02 -5.06
N ALA A 17 5.82 16.81 -4.84
CA ALA A 17 4.66 16.62 -3.99
C ALA A 17 5.01 16.94 -2.53
N ARG A 18 4.16 17.73 -1.88
CA ARG A 18 4.27 17.98 -0.44
C ARG A 18 3.89 16.71 0.32
N PRO A 19 4.65 16.32 1.36
CA PRO A 19 4.32 15.13 2.14
C PRO A 19 2.97 15.32 2.83
N ASN A 20 2.13 14.27 2.83
CA ASN A 20 0.82 14.29 3.48
C ASN A 20 0.91 14.33 5.02
N THR A 21 2.08 14.00 5.58
CA THR A 21 2.32 14.02 7.03
C THR A 21 3.34 15.09 7.37
N CYS A 22 3.05 15.93 8.37
CA CYS A 22 4.01 16.88 8.97
C CYS A 22 5.09 16.20 9.82
N LYS A 23 5.22 14.87 9.75
CA LYS A 23 6.23 14.13 10.51
C LYS A 23 7.55 14.22 9.77
N LYS A 24 8.61 14.59 10.50
CA LYS A 24 10.01 14.56 10.04
C LYS A 24 10.33 13.22 9.37
N ILE A 25 11.41 13.20 8.60
CA ILE A 25 11.92 12.00 7.92
C ILE A 25 12.37 10.97 8.98
N ALA A 26 11.41 10.20 9.50
CA ALA A 26 11.62 9.20 10.54
C ALA A 26 12.04 7.85 9.94
N ALA A 27 12.94 7.15 10.64
CA ALA A 27 13.34 5.80 10.31
C ALA A 27 12.19 4.79 10.53
N GLY A 28 12.20 3.68 9.79
CA GLY A 28 11.25 2.57 9.98
C GLY A 28 9.90 2.70 9.25
N LYS A 29 9.77 3.64 8.31
CA LYS A 29 8.54 3.78 7.50
C LYS A 29 8.32 2.58 6.57
N ILE A 30 7.07 2.20 6.40
CA ILE A 30 6.65 1.05 5.58
C ILE A 30 6.61 1.40 4.09
N TYR A 31 6.20 2.62 3.76
CA TYR A 31 6.12 3.17 2.40
C TYR A 31 6.79 4.56 2.33
N PRO A 32 7.20 5.01 1.13
CA PRO A 32 7.82 6.31 0.96
C PRO A 32 6.85 7.44 1.33
N THR A 33 7.33 8.43 2.08
CA THR A 33 6.52 9.58 2.51
C THR A 33 6.88 10.87 1.78
N HIS A 34 8.10 10.96 1.30
CA HIS A 34 8.65 12.12 0.63
C HIS A 34 9.22 11.67 -0.72
N GLN A 35 9.27 12.61 -1.66
CA GLN A 35 9.85 12.36 -2.97
C GLN A 35 11.37 12.31 -2.88
N ILE A 36 11.97 11.31 -3.53
CA ILE A 36 13.40 11.21 -3.69
C ILE A 36 13.81 12.11 -4.86
N ILE A 37 14.77 12.99 -4.61
CA ILE A 37 15.36 13.89 -5.60
C ILE A 37 16.75 13.37 -5.94
N GLN A 38 17.02 13.23 -7.24
CA GLN A 38 18.31 12.80 -7.76
C GLN A 38 18.98 13.96 -8.51
N THR A 39 20.29 14.09 -8.37
CA THR A 39 21.12 15.01 -9.16
C THR A 39 22.11 14.27 -10.06
N THR A 40 22.65 14.95 -11.07
CA THR A 40 23.71 14.42 -11.95
C THR A 40 25.06 14.43 -11.22
N PRO A 41 26.02 13.56 -11.59
CA PRO A 41 27.35 13.59 -10.98
C PRO A 41 28.06 14.95 -11.09
N SER A 42 27.90 15.65 -12.22
CA SER A 42 28.46 16.99 -12.44
C SER A 42 27.87 18.05 -11.53
N SER A 43 26.57 17.99 -11.26
CA SER A 43 25.88 18.93 -10.37
C SER A 43 26.15 18.59 -8.90
N LEU A 44 26.28 17.30 -8.56
CA LEU A 44 26.69 16.83 -7.24
C LEU A 44 28.07 17.37 -6.87
N PHE A 45 29.03 17.40 -7.82
CA PHE A 45 30.35 17.99 -7.59
C PHE A 45 30.28 19.46 -7.15
N ARG A 46 29.24 20.18 -7.60
CA ARG A 46 28.95 21.57 -7.22
C ARG A 46 27.94 21.68 -6.07
N ASN A 47 27.55 20.56 -5.47
CA ASN A 47 26.50 20.43 -4.45
C ASN A 47 25.13 21.00 -4.84
N ASN A 48 24.84 21.09 -6.13
CA ASN A 48 23.61 21.68 -6.65
C ASN A 48 22.56 20.60 -6.92
N PHE A 49 21.40 20.75 -6.28
CA PHE A 49 20.23 19.87 -6.42
C PHE A 49 19.02 20.57 -7.04
N GLY A 50 19.18 21.79 -7.54
CA GLY A 50 18.07 22.62 -8.04
C GLY A 50 17.13 23.08 -6.93
N LEU A 51 17.65 23.25 -5.71
CA LEU A 51 16.94 23.75 -4.54
C LEU A 51 17.21 25.25 -4.33
N LYS A 52 16.65 25.83 -3.27
CA LYS A 52 16.86 27.25 -2.91
C LYS A 52 18.34 27.57 -2.63
N ALA A 53 19.06 26.65 -2.01
CA ALA A 53 20.47 26.78 -1.68
C ALA A 53 21.22 25.49 -2.04
N ASP A 54 22.53 25.62 -2.29
CA ASP A 54 23.40 24.47 -2.48
C ASP A 54 23.60 23.71 -1.16
N LEU A 55 23.80 22.40 -1.25
CA LEU A 55 23.96 21.55 -0.08
C LEU A 55 25.41 21.58 0.44
N PRO A 56 25.65 21.17 1.71
CA PRO A 56 27.01 21.05 2.22
C PRO A 56 27.85 20.02 1.43
N SER A 57 29.13 20.31 1.21
CA SER A 57 30.08 19.43 0.50
C SER A 57 30.27 18.05 1.13
N LYS A 58 29.89 17.87 2.39
CA LYS A 58 29.86 16.57 3.09
C LYS A 58 28.77 15.63 2.53
N VAL A 59 27.86 16.11 1.68
CA VAL A 59 26.79 15.32 1.07
C VAL A 59 27.28 14.61 -0.18
N ASN A 60 27.82 13.39 0.00
CA ASN A 60 28.33 12.58 -1.11
C ASN A 60 27.26 11.70 -1.77
N SER A 61 25.99 11.83 -1.41
CA SER A 61 24.89 11.02 -1.94
C SER A 61 24.18 11.73 -3.09
N ARG A 62 24.04 11.06 -4.24
CA ARG A 62 23.27 11.58 -5.40
C ARG A 62 21.77 11.69 -5.14
N TYR A 63 21.26 10.98 -4.15
CA TYR A 63 19.85 10.92 -3.79
C TYR A 63 19.65 11.60 -2.45
N ILE A 64 18.65 12.47 -2.38
CA ILE A 64 18.24 13.14 -1.15
C ILE A 64 16.72 13.09 -1.04
N VAL A 65 16.23 13.33 0.16
CA VAL A 65 14.83 13.55 0.46
C VAL A 65 14.69 14.94 1.07
N LEU A 66 13.79 15.73 0.52
CA LEU A 66 13.52 17.09 0.96
C LEU A 66 12.34 17.12 1.92
N ASP A 67 12.52 17.68 3.11
CA ASP A 67 11.44 18.00 4.05
C ASP A 67 10.94 19.44 3.80
N LYS A 68 11.87 20.42 3.87
CA LYS A 68 11.57 21.84 3.68
C LYS A 68 12.62 22.52 2.82
N LEU A 69 12.18 23.39 1.91
CA LEU A 69 13.08 24.21 1.08
C LEU A 69 13.86 25.24 1.88
N ASP A 70 13.27 25.74 2.96
CA ASP A 70 13.90 26.70 3.86
C ASP A 70 13.31 26.51 5.26
N THR A 71 14.19 26.45 6.25
CA THR A 71 13.82 26.42 7.68
C THR A 71 13.97 27.82 8.27
N ILE A 72 13.51 28.01 9.51
CA ILE A 72 13.72 29.27 10.26
C ILE A 72 15.21 29.55 10.45
N GLU A 73 16.04 28.50 10.43
CA GLU A 73 17.50 28.56 10.53
C GLU A 73 18.16 28.95 9.19
N HIS A 74 17.38 29.31 8.17
CA HIS A 74 17.86 29.65 6.83
C HIS A 74 18.66 28.53 6.15
N MET A 75 18.27 27.27 6.43
CA MET A 75 18.88 26.07 5.83
C MET A 75 17.82 25.22 5.13
N THR A 76 18.23 24.46 4.13
CA THR A 76 17.37 23.44 3.52
C THR A 76 17.24 22.25 4.47
N GLY A 77 16.01 21.85 4.82
CA GLY A 77 15.76 20.64 5.60
C GLY A 77 15.74 19.42 4.68
N PHE A 78 16.80 18.61 4.71
CA PHE A 78 16.93 17.42 3.86
C PHE A 78 17.57 16.26 4.62
N GLU A 79 17.38 15.04 4.11
CA GLU A 79 18.06 13.83 4.57
C GLU A 79 18.67 13.06 3.41
N LYS A 80 19.77 12.35 3.70
CA LYS A 80 20.47 11.48 2.73
C LYS A 80 19.81 10.10 2.65
N ASP A 81 18.55 10.06 2.22
CA ASP A 81 17.80 8.80 2.12
C ASP A 81 17.63 8.34 0.66
N SER A 82 18.14 7.15 0.37
CA SER A 82 17.95 6.44 -0.91
C SER A 82 17.27 5.08 -0.72
N SER A 83 16.87 4.76 0.51
CA SER A 83 16.49 3.42 0.91
C SER A 83 15.31 2.90 0.12
N PHE A 84 14.26 3.72 -0.05
CA PHE A 84 13.07 3.33 -0.81
C PHE A 84 13.31 3.18 -2.31
N TYR A 85 14.21 3.98 -2.89
CA TYR A 85 14.63 3.83 -4.30
C TYR A 85 15.23 2.45 -4.53
N TRP A 86 16.22 2.05 -3.72
CA TRP A 86 16.86 0.74 -3.84
C TRP A 86 15.97 -0.42 -3.43
N LYS A 87 15.02 -0.22 -2.51
CA LYS A 87 13.99 -1.23 -2.20
C LYS A 87 13.10 -1.48 -3.42
N LYS A 88 12.64 -0.42 -4.08
CA LYS A 88 11.83 -0.54 -5.32
C LYS A 88 12.63 -1.24 -6.42
N GLN A 89 13.87 -0.83 -6.66
CA GLN A 89 14.73 -1.45 -7.68
C GLN A 89 14.92 -2.95 -7.42
N ARG A 90 15.30 -3.33 -6.19
CA ARG A 90 15.46 -4.73 -5.80
C ARG A 90 14.16 -5.52 -5.90
N PHE A 91 13.01 -4.91 -5.60
CA PHE A 91 11.73 -5.58 -5.77
C PHE A 91 11.41 -5.85 -7.25
N GLN A 92 11.73 -4.89 -8.13
CA GLN A 92 11.55 -5.07 -9.57
C GLN A 92 12.48 -6.16 -10.13
N GLU A 93 13.71 -6.28 -9.63
CA GLU A 93 14.65 -7.35 -9.98
C GLU A 93 14.14 -8.75 -9.61
N LEU A 94 13.33 -8.88 -8.54
CA LEU A 94 12.69 -10.15 -8.18
C LEU A 94 11.66 -10.62 -9.21
N ASN A 95 11.15 -9.72 -10.06
CA ASN A 95 10.14 -10.01 -11.08
C ASN A 95 8.85 -10.65 -10.53
N ILE A 96 8.47 -10.32 -9.30
CA ILE A 96 7.28 -10.87 -8.65
C ILE A 96 6.09 -9.92 -8.86
N PRO A 97 4.92 -10.42 -9.29
CA PRO A 97 3.70 -9.63 -9.34
C PRO A 97 3.18 -9.35 -7.92
N VAL A 98 2.73 -8.11 -7.68
CA VAL A 98 2.11 -7.74 -6.41
C VAL A 98 0.62 -7.99 -6.47
N ASN A 99 0.12 -8.73 -5.51
CA ASN A 99 -1.29 -9.09 -5.39
C ASN A 99 -1.98 -8.12 -4.43
N VAL A 100 -3.20 -7.72 -4.79
CA VAL A 100 -4.10 -7.02 -3.88
C VAL A 100 -4.96 -8.09 -3.17
N PRO A 101 -5.16 -8.02 -1.85
CA PRO A 101 -5.90 -9.05 -1.10
C PRO A 101 -7.32 -9.27 -1.63
N ALA A 102 -7.82 -10.51 -1.48
CA ALA A 102 -9.05 -11.01 -2.08
C ALA A 102 -10.28 -10.11 -1.87
N ASN A 103 -10.41 -9.55 -0.66
CA ASN A 103 -11.52 -8.67 -0.27
C ASN A 103 -11.60 -7.37 -1.10
N LYS A 104 -10.53 -7.01 -1.82
CA LYS A 104 -10.47 -5.87 -2.76
C LYS A 104 -10.36 -6.30 -4.22
N SER A 105 -10.11 -7.59 -4.50
CA SER A 105 -9.88 -8.11 -5.85
C SER A 105 -11.14 -8.59 -6.57
N GLU A 106 -12.28 -8.64 -5.88
CA GLU A 106 -13.59 -8.92 -6.53
C GLU A 106 -13.91 -7.93 -7.67
N HIS A 107 -13.26 -6.77 -7.66
CA HIS A 107 -13.48 -5.68 -8.62
C HIS A 107 -12.46 -5.68 -9.79
N GLY A 108 -11.70 -6.75 -9.98
CA GLY A 108 -10.66 -6.83 -11.01
C GLY A 108 -9.38 -6.08 -10.64
N HIS A 109 -8.40 -6.05 -11.56
CA HIS A 109 -7.13 -5.38 -11.32
C HIS A 109 -7.33 -3.84 -11.35
N PRO A 110 -6.87 -3.09 -10.33
CA PRO A 110 -7.23 -1.68 -10.14
C PRO A 110 -6.69 -0.71 -11.21
N LEU A 111 -5.74 -1.16 -12.04
CA LEU A 111 -5.22 -0.38 -13.17
C LEU A 111 -5.99 -0.59 -14.48
N PHE A 112 -6.82 -1.63 -14.57
CA PHE A 112 -7.59 -1.93 -15.78
C PHE A 112 -9.07 -1.72 -15.49
N ALA A 113 -9.63 -0.67 -16.09
CA ALA A 113 -11.07 -0.47 -16.13
C ALA A 113 -11.68 -1.48 -17.13
N GLY A 114 -12.00 -2.71 -16.70
CA GLY A 114 -12.42 -3.73 -17.67
C GLY A 114 -13.09 -5.00 -17.15
N ASN A 115 -12.72 -5.54 -15.99
CA ASN A 115 -13.30 -6.81 -15.51
C ASN A 115 -14.56 -6.61 -14.64
N THR A 116 -15.35 -5.60 -14.97
CA THR A 116 -16.71 -5.46 -14.46
C THR A 116 -17.66 -6.07 -15.50
N GLU A 117 -17.82 -7.40 -15.48
CA GLU A 117 -19.08 -7.98 -15.96
C GLU A 117 -20.29 -7.56 -15.08
N THR A 118 -20.07 -6.72 -14.08
CA THR A 118 -21.08 -5.91 -13.39
C THR A 118 -20.86 -4.41 -13.61
N ARG A 119 -20.78 -3.98 -14.88
CA ARG A 119 -20.83 -2.54 -15.23
C ARG A 119 -22.16 -1.87 -14.87
N ASN A 120 -23.15 -2.65 -14.40
CA ASN A 120 -24.39 -2.17 -13.82
C ASN A 120 -24.33 -1.98 -12.27
N ASP A 121 -23.33 -2.50 -11.57
CA ASP A 121 -23.31 -2.43 -10.09
C ASP A 121 -22.64 -1.17 -9.52
N THR A 122 -21.87 -0.40 -10.28
CA THR A 122 -21.31 0.86 -9.73
C THR A 122 -22.33 1.99 -9.63
N VAL A 123 -23.46 1.89 -10.35
CA VAL A 123 -24.61 2.79 -10.19
C VAL A 123 -25.67 2.18 -9.27
N VAL A 124 -25.86 0.85 -9.30
CA VAL A 124 -26.88 0.14 -8.50
C VAL A 124 -26.41 -0.20 -7.08
N ASN A 125 -25.15 -0.59 -6.84
CA ASN A 125 -24.61 -0.88 -5.49
C ASN A 125 -24.04 0.33 -4.74
N ARG A 126 -23.96 1.52 -5.36
CA ARG A 126 -23.78 2.77 -4.58
C ARG A 126 -24.93 2.97 -3.59
N ASN A 127 -26.09 2.36 -3.82
CA ASN A 127 -27.25 2.44 -2.93
C ASN A 127 -27.22 1.39 -1.81
N LYS A 128 -26.22 0.50 -1.77
CA LYS A 128 -26.05 -0.55 -0.75
C LYS A 128 -24.71 -0.47 -0.01
N LEU A 129 -24.02 0.68 -0.04
CA LEU A 129 -22.87 0.89 0.83
C LEU A 129 -23.37 1.04 2.27
N PRO A 130 -22.85 0.29 3.25
CA PRO A 130 -23.23 0.48 4.64
C PRO A 130 -22.88 1.91 5.06
N LEU A 131 -23.77 2.57 5.79
CA LEU A 131 -23.59 3.96 6.26
C LEU A 131 -22.25 4.16 6.97
N ALA A 132 -21.75 3.14 7.67
CA ALA A 132 -20.43 3.14 8.30
C ALA A 132 -19.28 3.39 7.29
N SER A 133 -19.36 2.80 6.09
CA SER A 133 -18.37 3.02 5.03
C SER A 133 -18.48 4.42 4.44
N LEU A 134 -19.67 5.02 4.38
CA LEU A 134 -19.84 6.40 3.92
C LEU A 134 -19.25 7.40 4.93
N LEU A 135 -19.32 7.05 6.22
CA LEU A 135 -18.78 7.82 7.33
C LEU A 135 -17.32 7.46 7.67
N ASN A 136 -16.69 6.55 6.92
CA ASN A 136 -15.35 6.02 7.17
C ASN A 136 -15.15 5.51 8.62
N LEU A 137 -16.19 4.90 9.18
CA LEU A 137 -16.15 4.22 10.47
C LEU A 137 -15.88 2.74 10.23
N ASP A 138 -14.84 2.24 10.89
CA ASP A 138 -14.49 0.82 10.94
C ASP A 138 -14.36 0.40 12.42
N SER A 139 -14.43 -0.91 12.67
CA SER A 139 -14.20 -1.54 13.98
C SER A 139 -12.89 -1.12 14.66
N THR A 140 -11.92 -0.63 13.88
CA THR A 140 -10.60 -0.18 14.32
C THR A 140 -10.54 1.31 14.68
N THR A 141 -11.64 2.07 14.50
CA THR A 141 -11.65 3.52 14.74
C THR A 141 -11.68 3.89 16.22
N PRO A 142 -10.91 4.92 16.66
CA PRO A 142 -10.87 5.31 18.06
C PRO A 142 -12.20 5.95 18.49
N LYS A 143 -12.70 5.55 19.67
CA LYS A 143 -13.95 6.06 20.29
C LYS A 143 -14.19 7.58 20.20
N PRO A 144 -13.22 8.46 20.50
CA PRO A 144 -13.44 9.91 20.42
C PRO A 144 -13.82 10.37 19.00
N LYS A 145 -13.28 9.70 17.97
CA LYS A 145 -13.59 10.01 16.56
C LYS A 145 -15.02 9.58 16.20
N VAL A 146 -15.49 8.48 16.77
CA VAL A 146 -16.88 8.02 16.60
C VAL A 146 -17.84 9.06 17.18
N GLU A 147 -17.55 9.58 18.37
CA GLU A 147 -18.34 10.62 19.03
C GLU A 147 -18.38 11.93 18.23
N GLU A 148 -17.24 12.35 17.66
CA GLU A 148 -17.20 13.52 16.77
C GLU A 148 -18.09 13.37 15.53
N VAL A 149 -18.07 12.19 14.90
CA VAL A 149 -18.91 11.90 13.74
C VAL A 149 -20.38 11.87 14.14
N LEU A 150 -20.73 11.27 15.28
CA LEU A 150 -22.10 11.24 15.80
C LEU A 150 -22.64 12.65 16.06
N ASN A 151 -21.85 13.52 16.69
CA ASN A 151 -22.24 14.92 16.94
C ASN A 151 -22.51 15.70 15.64
N LYS A 152 -21.81 15.35 14.55
CA LYS A 152 -22.04 15.96 13.23
C LYS A 152 -23.29 15.38 12.55
N VAL A 153 -23.50 14.07 12.65
CA VAL A 153 -24.70 13.40 12.13
C VAL A 153 -25.96 13.87 12.85
N GLU A 154 -25.88 14.13 14.16
CA GLU A 154 -27.00 14.63 14.95
C GLU A 154 -27.52 15.98 14.44
N LYS A 155 -26.62 16.87 14.01
CA LYS A 155 -26.99 18.17 13.42
C LYS A 155 -27.75 18.01 12.08
N LEU A 156 -27.53 16.90 11.36
CA LEU A 156 -28.20 16.59 10.10
C LEU A 156 -29.58 15.95 10.28
N ARG A 157 -29.97 15.62 11.52
CA ARG A 157 -31.24 14.95 11.83
C ARG A 157 -32.46 15.79 11.46
N LYS A 158 -32.48 17.09 11.80
CA LYS A 158 -33.62 17.97 11.47
C LYS A 158 -33.77 18.18 9.95
N PRO A 159 -32.70 18.53 9.20
CA PRO A 159 -32.77 18.59 7.73
C PRO A 159 -33.23 17.28 7.08
N PHE A 160 -32.78 16.14 7.60
CA PHE A 160 -33.18 14.84 7.10
C PHE A 160 -34.68 14.57 7.27
N PHE A 161 -35.24 14.88 8.45
CA PHE A 161 -36.68 14.74 8.67
C PHE A 161 -37.52 15.66 7.78
N ASN A 162 -37.08 16.89 7.56
CA ASN A 162 -37.75 17.80 6.63
C ASN A 162 -37.73 17.25 5.21
N TRP A 163 -36.57 16.70 4.77
CA TRP A 163 -36.45 16.07 3.46
C TRP A 163 -37.33 14.82 3.32
N LEU A 164 -37.43 13.99 4.37
CA LEU A 164 -38.33 12.84 4.40
C LEU A 164 -39.79 13.26 4.28
N TYR A 165 -40.19 14.35 4.96
CA TYR A 165 -41.54 14.88 4.87
C TYR A 165 -41.90 15.33 3.45
N GLU A 166 -40.98 15.97 2.74
CA GLU A 166 -41.19 16.47 1.38
C GLU A 166 -41.21 15.36 0.32
N LYS A 167 -40.36 14.33 0.45
CA LYS A 167 -40.14 13.33 -0.60
C LYS A 167 -40.78 11.98 -0.35
N HIS A 168 -40.88 11.55 0.91
CA HIS A 168 -41.29 10.20 1.28
C HIS A 168 -42.15 10.20 2.57
N PRO A 169 -43.37 10.78 2.54
CA PRO A 169 -44.24 10.82 3.72
C PRO A 169 -44.65 9.42 4.21
N MET A 170 -44.71 8.42 3.32
CA MET A 170 -45.04 7.03 3.69
C MET A 170 -43.98 6.40 4.60
N VAL A 171 -42.71 6.77 4.44
CA VAL A 171 -41.60 6.24 5.25
C VAL A 171 -41.69 6.76 6.70
N LEU A 172 -42.21 7.97 6.91
CA LEU A 172 -42.48 8.49 8.26
C LEU A 172 -43.52 7.66 9.00
N HIS A 173 -44.56 7.18 8.31
CA HIS A 173 -45.54 6.28 8.89
C HIS A 173 -44.95 4.90 9.18
N GLU A 174 -44.07 4.39 8.31
CA GLU A 174 -43.33 3.14 8.56
C GLU A 174 -42.35 3.27 9.75
N MET A 175 -41.79 4.45 10.01
CA MET A 175 -40.95 4.70 11.19
C MET A 175 -41.72 4.59 12.52
N LEU A 176 -43.04 4.83 12.50
CA LEU A 176 -43.94 4.70 13.65
C LEU A 176 -44.48 3.26 13.81
N SER A 177 -44.26 2.39 12.82
CA SER A 177 -44.67 0.99 12.84
C SER A 177 -43.82 0.15 13.82
N PRO A 178 -44.41 -0.82 14.55
CA PRO A 178 -43.71 -1.61 15.57
C PRO A 178 -42.65 -2.60 15.03
N ASN A 179 -42.53 -2.76 13.71
CA ASN A 179 -41.63 -3.76 13.10
C ASN A 179 -40.19 -3.24 12.94
N GLU A 180 -39.30 -3.52 13.92
CA GLU A 180 -37.96 -2.92 14.01
C GLU A 180 -36.98 -3.26 12.87
N SER A 181 -37.06 -4.47 12.31
CA SER A 181 -36.07 -4.97 11.34
C SER A 181 -36.26 -4.36 9.94
N LYS A 182 -37.51 -4.17 9.50
CA LYS A 182 -37.83 -3.43 8.27
C LYS A 182 -37.55 -1.92 8.43
N LYS A 183 -37.86 -1.35 9.61
CA LYS A 183 -37.57 0.03 9.98
C LYS A 183 -36.09 0.39 9.85
N ARG A 184 -35.18 -0.45 10.36
CA ARG A 184 -33.72 -0.17 10.29
C ARG A 184 -33.17 -0.16 8.87
N ARG A 185 -33.62 -1.08 7.99
CA ARG A 185 -33.09 -1.19 6.61
C ARG A 185 -33.57 -0.03 5.73
N SER A 186 -34.87 0.25 5.72
CA SER A 186 -35.45 1.37 4.95
C SER A 186 -34.81 2.71 5.35
N ASN A 187 -34.65 2.96 6.65
CA ASN A 187 -34.06 4.20 7.14
C ASN A 187 -32.61 4.40 6.72
N ILE A 188 -31.81 3.33 6.65
CA ILE A 188 -30.40 3.42 6.23
C ILE A 188 -30.31 3.77 4.74
N GLU A 189 -31.14 3.15 3.90
CA GLU A 189 -31.17 3.43 2.47
C GLU A 189 -31.58 4.89 2.20
N HIS A 190 -32.63 5.38 2.86
CA HIS A 190 -33.07 6.78 2.75
C HIS A 190 -32.06 7.78 3.33
N ALA A 191 -31.34 7.43 4.40
CA ALA A 191 -30.26 8.26 4.92
C ALA A 191 -29.11 8.40 3.93
N VAL A 192 -28.73 7.31 3.25
CA VAL A 192 -27.68 7.32 2.23
C VAL A 192 -28.09 8.15 1.01
N THR A 193 -29.36 8.07 0.57
CA THR A 193 -29.84 8.90 -0.55
C THR A 193 -29.92 10.38 -0.18
N PHE A 194 -30.43 10.69 1.02
CA PHE A 194 -30.43 12.06 1.54
C PHE A 194 -29.03 12.66 1.57
N LEU A 195 -28.03 11.95 2.11
CA LEU A 195 -26.67 12.47 2.21
C LEU A 195 -26.08 12.81 0.84
N LYS A 196 -26.34 11.99 -0.19
CA LYS A 196 -25.90 12.28 -1.57
C LYS A 196 -26.59 13.49 -2.20
N GLU A 197 -27.90 13.62 -1.96
CA GLU A 197 -28.66 14.76 -2.48
C GLU A 197 -28.30 16.06 -1.75
N TYR A 198 -28.10 15.97 -0.44
CA TYR A 198 -27.66 17.07 0.42
C TYR A 198 -26.24 17.54 0.05
N GLU A 199 -25.34 16.61 -0.30
CA GLU A 199 -24.02 16.93 -0.87
C GLU A 199 -24.12 17.68 -2.20
N SER A 200 -25.06 17.27 -3.06
CA SER A 200 -25.25 17.87 -4.38
C SER A 200 -25.84 19.27 -4.31
N LYS A 201 -26.83 19.52 -3.42
CA LYS A 201 -27.49 20.82 -3.25
C LYS A 201 -26.66 21.86 -2.50
N ASN A 202 -25.88 21.45 -1.49
CA ASN A 202 -24.99 22.36 -0.76
C ASN A 202 -23.64 22.60 -1.44
N SER A 203 -23.43 22.05 -2.64
CA SER A 203 -22.18 22.16 -3.40
C SER A 203 -21.88 23.56 -3.94
N THR A 204 -22.84 24.49 -3.91
CA THR A 204 -22.70 25.92 -4.27
C THR A 204 -22.18 26.78 -3.11
N VAL A 205 -22.23 26.29 -1.86
CA VAL A 205 -21.66 26.98 -0.69
C VAL A 205 -20.30 26.36 -0.37
N VAL A 206 -19.25 27.07 -0.76
CA VAL A 206 -17.82 26.73 -0.67
C VAL A 206 -17.35 26.25 0.73
N GLY A 207 -18.14 26.44 1.80
CA GLY A 207 -17.83 26.04 3.18
C GLY A 207 -18.11 24.57 3.54
N VAL A 208 -19.15 23.92 2.99
CA VAL A 208 -19.53 22.55 3.40
C VAL A 208 -18.68 21.49 2.70
N LYS A 209 -18.26 21.74 1.45
CA LYS A 209 -17.21 20.96 0.78
C LYS A 209 -15.90 20.98 1.57
N LYS A 210 -15.54 22.09 2.22
CA LYS A 210 -14.38 22.11 3.12
C LYS A 210 -14.62 21.22 4.33
N GLN A 211 -15.77 21.26 4.99
CA GLN A 211 -16.00 20.45 6.20
C GLN A 211 -16.15 18.95 5.93
N LEU A 212 -16.78 18.53 4.82
CA LEU A 212 -16.85 17.11 4.43
C LEU A 212 -15.60 16.60 3.72
N SER A 213 -14.92 17.42 2.90
CA SER A 213 -13.60 17.04 2.38
C SER A 213 -12.52 17.11 3.45
N GLU A 214 -12.67 17.92 4.50
CA GLU A 214 -11.85 17.87 5.71
C GLU A 214 -12.20 16.66 6.55
N LEU A 215 -13.48 16.25 6.69
CA LEU A 215 -13.83 14.94 7.26
C LEU A 215 -13.26 13.78 6.43
N ALA A 216 -13.28 13.88 5.10
CA ALA A 216 -12.67 12.90 4.22
C ALA A 216 -11.15 12.93 4.35
N LYS A 217 -10.49 14.09 4.43
CA LYS A 217 -9.03 14.28 4.64
C LYS A 217 -8.56 13.97 6.07
N LEU A 218 -9.40 14.16 7.09
CA LEU A 218 -9.22 13.76 8.51
C LEU A 218 -9.57 12.27 8.70
N ALA A 219 -10.40 11.69 7.83
CA ALA A 219 -10.60 10.25 7.70
C ALA A 219 -9.45 9.60 6.91
N ASP A 220 -8.87 10.29 5.93
CA ASP A 220 -7.74 9.87 5.07
C ASP A 220 -6.37 9.97 5.75
N GLY A 221 -6.31 9.88 7.08
CA GLY A 221 -5.04 9.73 7.78
C GLY A 221 -4.21 8.52 7.29
N ARG A 222 -4.84 7.63 6.51
CA ARG A 222 -4.20 6.63 5.66
C ARG A 222 -4.72 6.82 4.23
N ALA A 223 -3.98 7.57 3.39
CA ALA A 223 -4.28 7.66 1.96
C ALA A 223 -4.45 6.24 1.41
N LYS A 224 -5.66 5.88 0.98
CA LYS A 224 -5.98 4.54 0.48
C LYS A 224 -5.07 4.25 -0.71
N ILE A 225 -4.17 3.28 -0.57
CA ILE A 225 -3.21 2.94 -1.62
C ILE A 225 -3.99 2.32 -2.79
N ALA A 226 -3.96 2.98 -3.94
CA ALA A 226 -4.55 2.44 -5.15
C ALA A 226 -3.68 1.30 -5.69
N GLY A 227 -4.25 0.09 -5.71
CA GLY A 227 -3.60 -1.11 -6.22
C GLY A 227 -2.28 -1.43 -5.55
N THR A 228 -1.19 -1.43 -6.32
CA THR A 228 0.16 -1.79 -5.86
C THR A 228 0.96 -0.61 -5.30
N GLY A 229 0.37 0.60 -5.25
CA GLY A 229 1.06 1.82 -4.81
C GLY A 229 2.26 2.21 -5.70
N GLY A 230 2.33 1.66 -6.91
CA GLY A 230 3.44 1.91 -7.85
C GLY A 230 4.76 1.21 -7.50
N LEU A 231 4.73 0.22 -6.60
CA LEU A 231 5.89 -0.62 -6.29
C LEU A 231 6.25 -1.51 -7.48
N SER A 232 5.25 -2.18 -8.06
CA SER A 232 5.38 -3.02 -9.25
C SER A 232 4.12 -2.94 -10.10
N TYR A 233 4.31 -3.05 -11.42
CA TYR A 233 3.26 -3.11 -12.42
C TYR A 233 3.27 -4.47 -13.16
N ASN A 234 4.02 -5.43 -12.63
CA ASN A 234 4.09 -6.77 -13.22
C ASN A 234 2.75 -7.49 -13.06
N LEU A 235 2.29 -8.09 -14.15
CA LEU A 235 1.09 -8.91 -14.16
C LEU A 235 1.40 -10.37 -13.81
N LYS A 236 0.38 -11.06 -13.30
CA LYS A 236 0.44 -12.51 -13.04
C LYS A 236 0.61 -13.29 -14.35
N ASN A 237 1.05 -14.55 -14.23
CA ASN A 237 1.14 -15.54 -15.31
C ASN A 237 2.15 -15.21 -16.42
N ARG A 238 3.07 -14.28 -16.18
CA ARG A 238 4.23 -14.10 -17.06
C ARG A 238 5.26 -15.20 -16.78
N LEU A 239 5.70 -15.89 -17.82
CA LEU A 239 6.84 -16.79 -17.77
C LEU A 239 8.12 -16.03 -18.09
N ALA A 240 9.21 -16.36 -17.38
CA ALA A 240 10.54 -15.82 -17.65
C ALA A 240 11.39 -16.91 -18.29
N ASN A 241 11.94 -16.64 -19.47
CA ASN A 241 12.86 -17.56 -20.13
C ASN A 241 14.30 -17.23 -19.72
N SER A 242 15.11 -18.26 -19.51
CA SER A 242 16.54 -18.18 -19.24
C SER A 242 17.28 -19.14 -20.18
N PRO A 243 18.61 -19.04 -20.32
CA PRO A 243 19.38 -20.03 -21.08
C PRO A 243 19.15 -21.48 -20.64
N ASN A 244 18.78 -21.70 -19.37
CA ASN A 244 18.48 -23.01 -18.79
C ASN A 244 17.00 -23.43 -18.94
N GLY A 245 16.21 -22.67 -19.72
CA GLY A 245 14.79 -22.89 -19.94
C GLY A 245 13.89 -21.96 -19.13
N ILE A 246 12.61 -22.33 -19.04
CA ILE A 246 11.57 -21.53 -18.40
C ILE A 246 11.75 -21.55 -16.88
N SER A 247 12.00 -20.38 -16.30
CA SER A 247 12.08 -20.22 -14.85
C SER A 247 10.68 -20.25 -14.24
N THR A 248 10.39 -21.29 -13.46
CA THR A 248 9.12 -21.45 -12.74
C THR A 248 9.15 -20.89 -11.33
N LYS A 249 10.36 -20.65 -10.78
CA LYS A 249 10.58 -20.27 -9.39
C LYS A 249 11.48 -19.05 -9.29
N ASN A 250 11.05 -18.08 -8.48
CA ASN A 250 11.84 -16.89 -8.21
C ASN A 250 12.68 -17.10 -6.96
N HIS A 251 13.97 -17.32 -7.15
CA HIS A 251 14.92 -17.49 -6.06
C HIS A 251 15.57 -16.15 -5.70
N ALA A 252 15.66 -15.86 -4.40
CA ALA A 252 16.30 -14.66 -3.89
C ALA A 252 17.21 -14.99 -2.71
N PRO A 253 18.33 -14.27 -2.55
CA PRO A 253 19.10 -14.34 -1.32
C PRO A 253 18.35 -13.63 -0.19
N ALA A 254 18.30 -14.27 0.97
CA ALA A 254 17.65 -13.76 2.15
C ALA A 254 18.43 -14.04 3.42
N ARG A 255 18.09 -13.33 4.49
CA ARG A 255 18.69 -13.50 5.83
C ARG A 255 17.60 -13.79 6.84
N LEU A 256 17.85 -14.74 7.74
CA LEU A 256 16.93 -15.02 8.84
C LEU A 256 17.00 -13.87 9.86
N LEU A 257 15.86 -13.26 10.16
CA LEU A 257 15.76 -12.17 11.15
C LEU A 257 15.43 -12.67 12.54
N SER A 258 14.48 -13.61 12.63
CA SER A 258 13.97 -14.19 13.86
C SER A 258 13.59 -15.65 13.62
N ASN A 259 14.04 -16.52 14.54
CA ASN A 259 13.68 -17.93 14.60
C ASN A 259 12.53 -18.13 15.60
N SER A 260 11.38 -17.50 15.30
CA SER A 260 10.12 -17.63 16.05
C SER A 260 9.13 -18.53 15.30
N GLU A 261 7.95 -18.77 15.88
CA GLU A 261 6.90 -19.61 15.26
C GLU A 261 6.64 -19.28 13.79
N ASN A 262 6.63 -17.99 13.46
CA ASN A 262 6.75 -17.50 12.10
C ASN A 262 8.21 -17.09 11.86
N ASN A 263 8.91 -17.83 11.00
CA ASN A 263 10.25 -17.45 10.58
C ASN A 263 10.18 -16.22 9.68
N MET A 264 10.90 -15.16 10.08
CA MET A 264 10.95 -13.89 9.36
C MET A 264 12.25 -13.80 8.58
N PHE A 265 12.16 -13.47 7.30
CA PHE A 265 13.30 -13.34 6.40
C PHE A 265 13.41 -11.92 5.86
N ALA A 266 14.63 -11.38 5.81
CA ALA A 266 14.91 -10.15 5.08
C ALA A 266 15.23 -10.49 3.62
N VAL A 267 14.40 -10.00 2.69
CA VAL A 267 14.51 -10.27 1.24
C VAL A 267 14.47 -8.94 0.50
N GLY A 268 15.53 -8.59 -0.23
CA GLY A 268 15.52 -7.39 -1.08
C GLY A 268 15.25 -6.05 -0.35
N GLY A 269 15.41 -5.98 0.97
CA GLY A 269 15.07 -4.81 1.79
C GLY A 269 13.63 -4.78 2.33
N PHE A 270 12.88 -5.86 2.15
CA PHE A 270 11.58 -6.13 2.75
C PHE A 270 11.67 -7.28 3.75
N VAL A 271 10.64 -7.42 4.58
CA VAL A 271 10.49 -8.51 5.54
C VAL A 271 9.42 -9.45 5.01
N GLY A 272 9.78 -10.72 4.82
CA GLY A 272 8.87 -11.77 4.42
C GLY A 272 8.65 -12.78 5.54
N THR A 273 7.49 -13.43 5.52
CA THR A 273 7.09 -14.47 6.46
C THR A 273 7.02 -15.81 5.75
N SER A 274 7.42 -16.88 6.43
CA SER A 274 7.20 -18.25 5.95
C SER A 274 6.21 -18.97 6.84
N PHE A 275 5.11 -19.45 6.24
CA PHE A 275 4.06 -20.21 6.93
C PHE A 275 4.36 -21.73 6.98
N ASN A 276 5.34 -22.22 6.22
CA ASN A 276 5.64 -23.65 6.10
C ASN A 276 6.94 -24.03 6.82
N TYR A 277 6.82 -24.82 7.90
CA TYR A 277 7.82 -25.73 8.50
C TYR A 277 9.31 -25.48 8.16
N TYR A 278 9.83 -24.29 8.48
CA TYR A 278 11.27 -24.03 8.53
C TYR A 278 11.95 -24.67 9.76
N ARG A 279 11.20 -25.42 10.60
CA ARG A 279 11.72 -26.18 11.76
C ARG A 279 12.83 -27.20 11.43
N ARG A 280 13.05 -27.52 10.15
CA ARG A 280 14.04 -28.53 9.70
C ARG A 280 14.97 -28.04 8.58
N LEU A 281 15.26 -26.76 8.54
CA LEU A 281 16.47 -26.34 7.84
C LEU A 281 17.60 -26.32 8.85
N ASN A 282 18.82 -26.57 8.40
CA ASN A 282 20.06 -26.19 9.09
C ASN A 282 20.15 -24.65 9.16
N ALA A 283 19.05 -23.99 9.54
CA ALA A 283 19.06 -22.62 9.94
C ALA A 283 20.08 -22.56 11.08
N PRO A 284 21.12 -21.73 10.97
CA PRO A 284 22.08 -21.59 12.03
C PRO A 284 21.29 -21.30 13.31
N THR A 285 21.28 -22.26 14.23
CA THR A 285 20.75 -22.11 15.60
C THR A 285 21.57 -21.12 16.42
N ASP A 286 22.54 -20.49 15.77
CA ASP A 286 23.52 -19.58 16.30
C ASP A 286 22.99 -18.14 16.39
N LYS A 287 23.51 -17.40 17.37
CA LYS A 287 23.22 -15.98 17.63
C LYS A 287 23.49 -15.08 16.42
N HIS A 288 24.19 -15.60 15.41
CA HIS A 288 24.60 -14.92 14.19
C HIS A 288 23.81 -15.32 12.93
N ALA A 289 22.62 -15.89 13.06
CA ALA A 289 21.78 -16.29 11.92
C ALA A 289 21.50 -15.21 10.86
N ARG A 290 21.64 -13.92 11.23
CA ARG A 290 21.50 -12.77 10.31
C ARG A 290 22.68 -12.58 9.37
N GLN A 291 23.84 -13.18 9.66
CA GLN A 291 25.05 -13.05 8.84
C GLN A 291 24.96 -13.95 7.59
N GLU A 292 24.42 -15.16 7.77
CA GLU A 292 24.29 -16.14 6.70
C GLU A 292 23.25 -15.73 5.65
N LYS A 293 23.61 -15.91 4.38
CA LYS A 293 22.73 -15.66 3.24
C LYS A 293 22.14 -17.00 2.79
N LEU A 294 20.84 -17.15 2.94
CA LEU A 294 20.09 -18.32 2.52
C LEU A 294 19.44 -18.06 1.16
N LYS A 295 19.44 -19.07 0.28
CA LYS A 295 18.67 -19.04 -0.95
C LYS A 295 17.24 -19.49 -0.64
N ILE A 296 16.27 -18.62 -0.90
CA ILE A 296 14.85 -18.88 -0.65
C ILE A 296 14.03 -18.71 -1.93
N GLU A 297 12.89 -19.37 -1.99
CA GLU A 297 11.91 -19.17 -3.06
C GLU A 297 10.90 -18.13 -2.59
N VAL A 298 10.68 -17.08 -3.37
CA VAL A 298 9.65 -16.09 -3.05
C VAL A 298 8.39 -16.43 -3.84
N THR A 299 7.31 -16.74 -3.12
CA THR A 299 6.10 -17.31 -3.73
C THR A 299 5.11 -16.23 -4.11
N ASN A 300 4.76 -15.35 -3.17
CA ASN A 300 3.78 -14.30 -3.36
C ASN A 300 4.20 -12.99 -2.69
N ALA A 301 3.72 -11.88 -3.22
CA ALA A 301 3.80 -10.58 -2.57
C ALA A 301 2.38 -9.98 -2.51
N ILE A 302 1.92 -9.63 -1.32
CA ILE A 302 0.58 -9.08 -1.08
C ILE A 302 0.72 -7.68 -0.50
N LEU A 303 0.06 -6.69 -1.11
CA LEU A 303 0.03 -5.33 -0.59
C LEU A 303 -1.29 -5.06 0.14
N SER A 304 -1.18 -4.82 1.45
CA SER A 304 -2.27 -4.38 2.32
C SER A 304 -2.11 -2.90 2.65
N ASP A 305 -3.14 -2.28 3.24
CA ASP A 305 -3.07 -0.86 3.66
C ASP A 305 -1.99 -0.63 4.73
N ASP A 306 -1.68 -1.67 5.50
CA ASP A 306 -0.64 -1.64 6.53
C ASP A 306 0.77 -1.93 5.99
N GLY A 307 0.92 -2.34 4.72
CA GLY A 307 2.23 -2.62 4.12
C GLY A 307 2.29 -3.79 3.16
N LEU A 308 3.50 -4.04 2.65
CA LEU A 308 3.81 -5.19 1.80
C LEU A 308 4.14 -6.40 2.65
N SER A 309 3.39 -7.49 2.49
CA SER A 309 3.72 -8.82 2.99
C SER A 309 4.32 -9.65 1.87
N ILE A 310 5.41 -10.36 2.16
CA ILE A 310 6.05 -11.28 1.21
C ILE A 310 6.00 -12.68 1.78
N ASP A 311 5.46 -13.61 1.01
CA ASP A 311 5.43 -15.02 1.36
C ASP A 311 6.68 -15.70 0.82
N VAL A 312 7.36 -16.42 1.72
CA VAL A 312 8.60 -17.11 1.42
C VAL A 312 8.44 -18.62 1.58
N GLY A 313 8.89 -19.36 0.56
CA GLY A 313 8.97 -20.81 0.52
C GLY A 313 10.40 -21.34 0.50
N LYS A 314 10.55 -22.64 0.74
CA LYS A 314 11.84 -23.34 0.71
C LYS A 314 12.33 -23.53 -0.73
N SER A 315 13.55 -23.07 -1.02
CA SER A 315 14.28 -23.48 -2.21
C SER A 315 14.62 -24.96 -2.09
N ARG A 316 13.84 -25.85 -2.73
CA ARG A 316 14.29 -27.22 -2.97
C ARG A 316 15.22 -27.19 -4.17
N ASP A 317 16.49 -26.90 -3.92
CA ASP A 317 17.52 -27.18 -4.91
C ASP A 317 17.57 -28.71 -5.06
N ARG A 318 17.08 -29.23 -6.19
CA ARG A 318 17.13 -30.67 -6.51
C ARG A 318 18.58 -31.19 -6.68
N THR A 319 19.59 -30.35 -6.46
CA THR A 319 21.01 -30.70 -6.62
C THR A 319 21.61 -31.42 -5.42
N THR A 320 20.87 -31.61 -4.32
CA THR A 320 21.21 -32.67 -3.34
C THR A 320 20.34 -33.91 -3.59
N SER A 321 20.40 -34.47 -4.79
CA SER A 321 20.75 -35.89 -4.82
C SER A 321 22.20 -35.92 -4.29
N SER A 322 22.46 -36.06 -2.99
CA SER A 322 22.48 -37.40 -2.39
C SER A 322 22.13 -38.45 -3.43
N VAL A 323 23.08 -38.64 -4.37
CA VAL A 323 23.36 -39.96 -4.88
C VAL A 323 23.57 -40.75 -3.61
N ASN A 324 22.52 -41.45 -3.15
CA ASN A 324 22.65 -42.43 -2.10
C ASN A 324 23.85 -43.27 -2.53
N GLY A 325 24.93 -43.27 -1.74
CA GLY A 325 26.12 -44.09 -2.03
C GLY A 325 25.76 -45.57 -2.23
N GLU A 326 24.57 -45.96 -1.77
CA GLU A 326 23.94 -47.26 -2.01
C GLU A 326 23.58 -47.53 -3.48
N SER A 327 23.20 -46.53 -4.30
CA SER A 327 22.84 -46.79 -5.71
C SER A 327 24.07 -47.01 -6.59
N LEU A 328 25.19 -46.34 -6.32
CA LEU A 328 26.46 -46.57 -7.01
C LEU A 328 27.13 -47.86 -6.55
N LEU A 329 27.05 -48.22 -5.26
CA LEU A 329 27.55 -49.50 -4.76
C LEU A 329 26.76 -50.69 -5.29
N ASN A 330 25.44 -50.54 -5.49
CA ASN A 330 24.64 -51.59 -6.12
C ASN A 330 24.94 -51.72 -7.62
N LEU A 331 25.16 -50.61 -8.33
CA LEU A 331 25.59 -50.65 -9.74
C LEU A 331 26.98 -51.30 -9.91
N LEU A 332 27.92 -51.03 -9.00
CA LEU A 332 29.25 -51.66 -9.01
C LEU A 332 29.21 -53.14 -8.60
N ARG A 333 28.28 -53.55 -7.73
CA ARG A 333 28.08 -54.98 -7.39
C ARG A 333 27.51 -55.78 -8.55
N ASP A 334 26.67 -55.19 -9.38
CA ASP A 334 26.08 -55.88 -10.53
C ASP A 334 27.10 -56.05 -11.68
N ILE A 335 28.05 -55.11 -11.85
CA ILE A 335 29.15 -55.24 -12.81
C ILE A 335 30.14 -56.34 -12.42
N HIS A 336 30.29 -56.64 -11.12
CA HIS A 336 31.20 -57.68 -10.64
C HIS A 336 30.59 -59.10 -10.65
N LYS A 337 29.30 -59.22 -11.01
CA LYS A 337 28.55 -60.48 -11.08
C LYS A 337 28.21 -60.92 -12.52
N SER A 338 28.59 -60.14 -13.53
CA SER A 338 28.46 -60.51 -14.95
C SER A 338 29.70 -61.20 -15.47
#